data_AF-A0A2G2HR71-F1
#
_entry.id   AF-A0A2G2HR71-F1
#
_cell.length_a   1.000
_cell.length_b   1.000
_cell.length_c   1.000
_cell.angle_alpha   90.00
_cell.angle_beta   90.00
_cell.angle_gamma   90.00
#
_symmetry.space_group_name_H-M   'P 1'
#
loop_
_entity.id
_entity.type
_entity.pdbx_description
1 polymer ?
#
loop_
_entity_poly.entity_id
_entity_poly.type
_entity_poly.pdbx_seq_one_letter_code
_entity_poly.pdbx_strand_id
1 'polypeptide(L)'
;MKQKTANTMKKLVGMKRQQAEQALAEAQQALDRARADLVALRNALAAREAPQDYAALSLAERNGHSIRLIARVRAQEAIVAERQADLVRATATLRRAFGSQQLLGETLRQAG
;
A
#
# COMPACT_ATOMS: atom_id res chain seq x y z
N MET A 1 -4.51 -4.01 -40.33
CA MET A 1 -3.32 -3.67 -39.51
C MET A 1 -2.18 -4.65 -39.86
N LYS A 2 -0.92 -4.21 -39.98
CA LYS A 2 0.19 -5.16 -40.25
C LYS A 2 0.37 -6.11 -39.05
N GLN A 3 0.47 -7.42 -39.29
CA GLN A 3 0.55 -8.46 -38.24
C GLN A 3 1.66 -8.22 -37.21
N LYS A 4 2.79 -7.67 -37.65
CA LYS A 4 3.90 -7.24 -36.77
C LYS A 4 3.47 -6.17 -35.75
N THR A 5 2.68 -5.18 -36.17
CA THR A 5 2.16 -4.12 -35.29
C THR A 5 1.20 -4.68 -34.25
N ALA A 6 0.29 -5.58 -34.65
CA ALA A 6 -0.64 -6.25 -33.74
C ALA A 6 0.09 -7.05 -32.65
N ASN A 7 1.12 -7.80 -33.01
CA ASN A 7 1.93 -8.57 -32.06
C ASN A 7 2.71 -7.68 -31.09
N THR A 8 3.29 -6.58 -31.57
CA THR A 8 3.97 -5.60 -30.70
C THR A 8 3.00 -4.97 -29.70
N MET A 9 1.78 -4.60 -30.13
CA MET A 9 0.77 -4.04 -29.23
C MET A 9 0.32 -5.06 -28.17
N LYS A 10 0.10 -6.32 -28.55
CA LYS A 10 -0.22 -7.39 -27.58
C LYS A 10 0.87 -7.54 -26.52
N LYS A 11 2.14 -7.55 -26.95
CA LYS A 11 3.29 -7.64 -26.03
C LYS A 11 3.34 -6.44 -25.07
N LEU A 12 3.19 -5.23 -25.60
CA LEU A 12 3.23 -4.01 -24.78
C LEU A 12 2.12 -3.97 -23.73
N VAL A 13 0.89 -4.30 -24.13
CA VAL A 13 -0.26 -4.31 -23.20
C VAL A 13 -0.11 -5.42 -22.16
N GLY A 14 0.39 -6.60 -22.55
CA GLY A 14 0.72 -7.69 -21.63
C GLY A 14 1.75 -7.28 -20.57
N MET A 15 2.82 -6.58 -20.99
CA MET A 15 3.83 -6.04 -20.07
C MET A 15 3.22 -5.01 -19.11
N LYS A 16 2.37 -4.10 -19.61
CA LYS A 16 1.69 -3.11 -18.75
C LYS A 16 0.80 -3.77 -17.70
N ARG A 17 0.08 -4.85 -18.05
CA ARG A 17 -0.70 -5.62 -17.08
C ARG A 17 0.21 -6.22 -16.01
N GLN A 18 1.28 -6.90 -16.42
CA GLN A 18 2.22 -7.51 -15.48
C GLN A 18 2.83 -6.49 -14.51
N GLN A 19 3.22 -5.30 -15.00
CA GLN A 19 3.71 -4.21 -14.16
C GLN A 19 2.64 -3.71 -13.17
N ALA A 20 1.38 -3.60 -13.61
CA ALA A 20 0.28 -3.20 -12.73
C ALA A 20 -0.04 -4.26 -11.66
N GLU A 21 0.11 -5.55 -11.97
CA GLU A 21 -0.02 -6.65 -11.01
C GLU A 21 1.08 -6.60 -9.95
N GLN A 22 2.33 -6.39 -10.38
CA GLN A 22 3.46 -6.21 -9.48
C GLN A 22 3.24 -5.00 -8.56
N ALA A 23 2.85 -3.84 -9.11
CA ALA A 23 2.59 -2.65 -8.34
C ALA A 23 1.47 -2.84 -7.30
N LEU A 24 0.43 -3.62 -7.62
CA LEU A 24 -0.61 -3.97 -6.67
C LEU A 24 -0.09 -4.85 -5.53
N ALA A 25 0.73 -5.85 -5.84
CA ALA A 25 1.34 -6.72 -4.83
C ALA A 25 2.27 -5.93 -3.90
N GLU A 26 3.08 -5.02 -4.44
CA GLU A 26 3.96 -4.14 -3.67
C GLU A 26 3.15 -3.19 -2.76
N ALA A 27 2.07 -2.59 -3.28
CA ALA A 27 1.21 -1.72 -2.49
C ALA A 27 0.52 -2.48 -1.34
N GLN A 28 0.07 -3.71 -1.59
CA GLN A 28 -0.53 -4.57 -0.56
C GLN A 28 0.49 -4.89 0.53
N GLN A 29 1.70 -5.32 0.15
CA GLN A 29 2.76 -5.63 1.10
C GLN A 29 3.17 -4.39 1.94
N ALA A 30 3.24 -3.22 1.32
CA ALA A 30 3.56 -1.98 2.01
C ALA A 30 2.47 -1.59 3.03
N LEU A 31 1.20 -1.76 2.67
CA LEU A 31 0.07 -1.54 3.58
C LEU A 31 0.09 -2.50 4.77
N ASP A 32 0.34 -3.79 4.52
CA ASP A 32 0.38 -4.80 5.57
C ASP A 32 1.51 -4.53 6.58
N ARG A 33 2.69 -4.13 6.09
CA ARG A 33 3.80 -3.68 6.96
C ARG A 33 3.41 -2.45 7.78
N ALA A 34 2.84 -1.42 7.14
CA ALA A 34 2.46 -0.19 7.85
C ALA A 34 1.41 -0.44 8.94
N ARG A 35 0.48 -1.39 8.71
CA ARG A 35 -0.52 -1.83 9.70
C ARG A 35 0.14 -2.60 10.85
N ALA A 36 1.07 -3.49 10.57
CA ALA A 36 1.82 -4.22 11.60
C ALA A 36 2.60 -3.25 12.51
N ASP A 37 3.27 -2.25 11.92
CA ASP A 37 3.99 -1.22 12.66
C ASP A 37 3.05 -0.39 13.55
N LEU A 38 1.84 -0.05 13.05
CA LEU A 38 0.83 0.65 13.84
C LEU A 38 0.36 -0.19 15.03
N VAL A 39 0.12 -1.50 14.84
CA VAL A 39 -0.24 -2.41 15.93
C VAL A 39 0.89 -2.47 16.97
N ALA A 40 2.15 -2.59 16.54
CA ALA A 40 3.29 -2.60 17.45
C ALA A 40 3.39 -1.30 18.27
N LEU A 41 3.18 -0.14 17.65
CA LEU A 41 3.19 1.15 18.35
C LEU A 41 2.03 1.29 19.34
N ARG A 42 0.83 0.82 18.99
CA ARG A 42 -0.34 0.82 19.89
C ARG A 42 -0.12 -0.11 21.08
N ASN A 43 0.46 -1.29 20.86
CA ASN A 43 0.82 -2.22 21.94
C ASN A 43 1.86 -1.63 22.88
N ALA A 44 2.88 -0.94 22.34
CA ALA A 44 3.89 -0.25 23.14
C ALA A 44 3.29 0.87 24.01
N LEU A 45 2.27 1.57 23.51
CA LEU A 45 1.54 2.58 24.27
C LEU A 45 0.73 1.94 25.41
N ALA A 46 -0.04 0.90 25.12
CA ALA A 46 -0.87 0.19 26.10
C ALA A 46 -0.05 -0.47 27.22
N ALA A 47 1.09 -1.09 26.89
CA ALA A 47 1.98 -1.73 27.87
C ALA A 47 2.52 -0.75 28.94
N ARG A 48 2.45 0.56 28.68
CA ARG A 48 2.96 1.62 29.55
C ARG A 48 1.88 2.27 30.42
N GLU A 49 0.62 2.09 30.07
CA GLU A 49 -0.53 2.44 30.90
C GLU A 49 -0.75 1.39 32.01
N ALA A 50 -0.19 0.18 31.87
CA ALA A 50 -0.13 -0.79 32.95
C ALA A 50 0.64 -0.22 34.17
N PRO A 51 0.22 -0.54 35.41
CA PRO A 51 0.86 -0.01 36.61
C PRO A 51 2.31 -0.50 36.70
N GLN A 52 3.25 0.38 36.37
CA GLN A 52 4.67 0.21 36.63
C GLN A 52 4.99 0.82 37.99
N ASP A 53 5.84 0.14 38.76
CA ASP A 53 6.24 0.56 40.09
C ASP A 53 6.77 2.00 40.06
N TYR A 54 6.04 2.91 40.69
CA TYR A 54 6.18 4.37 40.53
C TYR A 54 7.53 4.92 41.03
N ALA A 55 8.32 4.09 41.72
CA ALA A 55 9.51 4.51 42.47
C ALA A 55 10.74 4.87 41.61
N ALA A 56 10.79 4.54 40.31
CA ALA A 56 12.02 4.65 39.52
C ALA A 56 12.00 5.67 38.36
N LEU A 57 10.85 6.25 38.00
CA LEU A 57 10.72 7.10 36.80
C LEU A 57 10.19 8.49 37.14
N SER A 58 10.95 9.52 36.75
CA SER A 58 10.48 10.91 36.83
C SER A 58 9.21 11.09 35.98
N LEU A 59 8.19 11.70 36.58
CA LEU A 59 6.90 11.97 35.93
C LEU A 59 7.07 12.79 34.63
N ALA A 60 8.06 13.69 34.59
CA ALA A 60 8.37 14.52 33.42
C ALA A 60 8.92 13.68 32.25
N GLU A 61 9.79 12.71 32.55
CA GLU A 61 10.29 11.73 31.57
C GLU A 61 9.16 10.85 31.05
N ARG A 62 8.26 10.43 31.97
CA ARG A 62 7.11 9.62 31.60
C ARG A 62 6.20 10.37 30.61
N ASN A 63 5.83 11.60 30.96
CA ASN A 63 4.94 12.43 30.14
C ASN A 63 5.55 12.81 28.79
N GLY A 64 6.83 13.23 28.76
CA GLY A 64 7.51 13.59 27.52
C GLY A 64 7.62 12.41 26.54
N HIS A 65 7.92 11.21 27.03
CA HIS A 65 7.98 10.03 26.18
C HIS A 65 6.59 9.59 25.69
N SER A 66 5.53 9.71 26.50
CA SER A 66 4.16 9.37 26.07
C SER A 66 3.68 10.29 24.96
N ILE A 67 3.94 11.59 25.06
CA ILE A 67 3.60 12.56 24.00
C ILE A 67 4.31 12.18 22.69
N ARG A 68 5.60 11.82 22.74
CA ARG A 68 6.34 11.37 21.55
C ARG A 68 5.76 10.09 20.96
N LEU A 69 5.35 9.13 21.79
CA LEU A 69 4.78 7.87 21.32
C LEU A 69 3.40 8.09 20.68
N ILE A 70 2.55 8.94 21.26
CA ILE A 70 1.26 9.35 20.67
C ILE A 70 1.47 10.05 19.33
N ALA A 71 2.43 10.98 19.25
CA ALA A 71 2.77 11.64 17.99
C ALA A 71 3.22 10.62 16.92
N ARG A 72 4.02 9.62 17.31
CA ARG A 72 4.46 8.54 16.42
C ARG A 72 3.31 7.64 15.96
N VAL A 73 2.35 7.32 16.83
CA VAL A 73 1.13 6.59 16.47
C VAL A 73 0.34 7.39 15.42
N ARG A 74 0.10 8.68 15.63
CA ARG A 74 -0.63 9.54 14.67
C ARG A 74 0.09 9.63 13.33
N ALA A 75 1.42 9.78 13.33
CA ALA A 75 2.20 9.77 12.11
C ALA A 75 2.08 8.42 11.36
N GLN A 76 2.11 7.31 12.10
CA GLN A 76 1.95 5.98 11.51
C GLN A 76 0.53 5.76 10.95
N GLU A 77 -0.51 6.29 11.60
CA GLU A 77 -1.87 6.27 11.09
C GLU A 77 -2.00 7.00 9.74
N ALA A 78 -1.33 8.16 9.61
CA ALA A 78 -1.26 8.88 8.34
C ALA A 78 -0.56 8.05 7.25
N ILE A 79 0.53 7.36 7.58
CA ILE A 79 1.22 6.45 6.64
C ILE A 79 0.27 5.32 6.20
N VAL A 80 -0.47 4.69 7.13
CA VAL A 80 -1.44 3.64 6.78
C VAL A 80 -2.51 4.19 5.83
N ALA A 81 -3.01 5.40 6.06
CA ALA A 81 -3.99 6.04 5.19
C ALA A 81 -3.41 6.31 3.78
N GLU A 82 -2.17 6.78 3.69
CA GLU A 82 -1.46 6.96 2.43
C GLU A 82 -1.31 5.64 1.66
N ARG A 83 -0.88 4.57 2.34
CA ARG A 83 -0.74 3.23 1.72
C ARG A 83 -2.07 2.64 1.29
N GLN A 84 -3.15 2.92 2.01
CA GLN A 84 -4.48 2.54 1.59
C GLN A 84 -4.87 3.24 0.28
N ALA A 85 -4.53 4.53 0.14
CA ALA A 85 -4.75 5.28 -1.09
C ALA A 85 -3.88 4.77 -2.25
N ASP A 86 -2.62 4.40 -1.99
CA ASP A 86 -1.74 3.72 -2.97
C ASP A 86 -2.38 2.43 -3.49
N LEU A 87 -2.89 1.58 -2.60
CA LEU A 87 -3.54 0.32 -2.97
C LEU A 87 -4.77 0.55 -3.88
N VAL A 88 -5.57 1.57 -3.57
CA VAL A 88 -6.72 1.97 -4.42
C VAL A 88 -6.24 2.41 -5.80
N ARG A 89 -5.18 3.22 -5.88
CA ARG A 89 -4.59 3.66 -7.16
C ARG A 89 -4.02 2.48 -7.98
N ALA A 90 -3.32 1.55 -7.33
CA ALA A 90 -2.78 0.36 -7.98
C ALA A 90 -3.90 -0.54 -8.52
N THR A 91 -4.97 -0.71 -7.73
CA THR A 91 -6.17 -1.47 -8.15
C THR A 91 -6.82 -0.85 -9.38
N ALA A 92 -7.00 0.48 -9.39
CA ALA A 92 -7.56 1.20 -10.54
C ALA A 92 -6.67 1.06 -11.78
N THR A 93 -5.34 1.12 -11.60
CA THR A 93 -4.37 0.95 -12.69
C THR A 93 -4.44 -0.45 -13.30
N LEU A 94 -4.51 -1.49 -12.46
CA LEU A 94 -4.66 -2.86 -12.92
C LEU A 94 -5.97 -3.06 -13.70
N ARG A 95 -7.10 -2.53 -13.21
CA ARG A 95 -8.38 -2.57 -13.93
C ARG A 95 -8.29 -1.95 -15.32
N ARG A 96 -7.63 -0.79 -15.46
CA ARG A 96 -7.41 -0.14 -16.77
C ARG A 96 -6.52 -0.97 -17.69
N ALA A 97 -5.48 -1.62 -17.15
CA ALA A 97 -4.61 -2.49 -17.93
C ALA A 97 -5.36 -3.71 -18.49
N PHE A 98 -6.23 -4.34 -17.67
CA PHE A 98 -7.12 -5.40 -18.12
C PHE A 98 -8.09 -4.94 -19.22
N GLY A 99 -8.76 -3.80 -19.01
CA GLY A 99 -9.67 -3.24 -20.03
C GLY A 99 -8.96 -2.93 -21.36
N SER A 100 -7.74 -2.40 -21.29
CA SER A 100 -6.91 -2.15 -22.49
C SER A 100 -6.57 -3.45 -23.24
N GLN A 101 -6.31 -4.53 -22.51
CA GLN A 101 -6.03 -5.84 -23.09
C GLN A 101 -7.25 -6.47 -23.76
N GLN A 102 -8.41 -6.36 -23.12
CA GLN A 102 -9.69 -6.84 -23.67
C GLN A 102 -10.05 -6.09 -24.95
N LEU A 103 -10.01 -4.76 -24.92
CA LEU A 103 -10.31 -3.91 -26.08
C LEU A 103 -9.38 -4.25 -27.26
N LEU A 104 -8.08 -4.39 -27.02
CA LEU A 104 -7.13 -4.79 -28.06
C LEU A 104 -7.47 -6.17 -28.64
N GLY A 105 -7.88 -7.13 -27.81
CA GLY A 105 -8.32 -8.45 -28.25
C GLY A 105 -9.57 -8.41 -29.12
N GLU A 106 -10.55 -7.56 -28.78
CA GLU A 106 -11.76 -7.34 -29.57
C GLU A 106 -11.47 -6.66 -30.90
N THR A 107 -10.71 -5.57 -30.89
CA THR A 107 -10.33 -4.84 -32.11
C THR A 107 -9.57 -5.73 -33.09
N LEU A 108 -8.66 -6.58 -32.59
CA LEU A 108 -7.91 -7.50 -33.45
C LEU A 108 -8.75 -8.65 -34.00
N ARG A 109 -9.81 -9.08 -33.31
CA ARG A 109 -10.77 -10.07 -33.82
C ARG A 109 -11.69 -9.50 -34.89
N GLN A 110 -12.05 -8.22 -34.78
CA GLN A 110 -12.90 -7.54 -35.76
C GLN A 110 -12.13 -7.12 -37.04
N ALA A 111 -10.80 -7.00 -36.95
CA ALA A 111 -9.94 -6.54 -38.04
C ALA A 111 -9.26 -7.67 -38.85
N GLY A 112 -9.52 -8.93 -38.50
CA GLY A 112 -9.08 -10.12 -39.22
C GLY A 112 -10.27 -10.80 -39.88
#